data_AF-A0A959KSM3-F1
#
_entry.id   AF-A0A959KSM3-F1
#
_cell.length_a   1.000
_cell.length_b   1.000
_cell.length_c   1.000
_cell.angle_alpha   90.00
_cell.angle_beta   90.00
_cell.angle_gamma   90.00
#
_symmetry.space_group_name_H-M   'P 1'
#
loop_
_entity.id
_entity.type
_entity.pdbx_description
1 polymer ?
#
loop_
_entity_poly.entity_id
_entity_poly.type
_entity_poly.pdbx_seq_one_letter_code
_entity_poly.pdbx_strand_id
1 'polypeptide(L)' 'TPYDPRSPYSASKASSDFLVRAYFHTYGLPVVISNCSNNYGPHQFPEKLIPLVINQIKAQKPIPVYGDGQNVRDW' A
#
# COMPACT_ATOMS: atom_id res chain seq x y z
N THR A 1 12.75 6.27 -8.99
CA THR A 1 12.84 7.67 -8.51
C THR A 1 13.29 7.68 -7.07
N PRO A 2 13.88 8.77 -6.56
CA PRO A 2 14.16 8.93 -5.14
C PRO A 2 12.87 8.78 -4.30
N TYR A 3 13.00 8.35 -3.05
CA TYR A 3 11.85 8.34 -2.13
C TYR A 3 11.37 9.78 -1.89
N ASP A 4 10.08 10.03 -2.12
CA ASP A 4 9.36 11.28 -1.81
C ASP A 4 8.03 10.96 -1.08
N PRO A 5 8.09 10.40 0.14
CA PRO A 5 6.88 10.00 0.86
C PRO A 5 6.09 11.21 1.37
N ARG A 6 4.76 11.18 1.20
CA ARG A 6 3.85 12.29 1.56
C ARG A 6 2.89 11.97 2.70
N SER A 7 3.12 10.88 3.42
CA SER A 7 2.34 10.50 4.59
C SER A 7 3.23 9.87 5.67
N PRO A 8 2.88 9.95 6.96
CA PRO A 8 3.63 9.29 8.02
C PRO A 8 3.81 7.78 7.78
N TYR A 9 2.77 7.12 7.23
CA TYR A 9 2.83 5.71 6.84
C TYR A 9 3.91 5.46 5.77
N SER A 10 3.87 6.19 4.65
CA SER A 10 4.85 6.00 3.57
C SER A 10 6.27 6.42 3.98
N ALA A 11 6.40 7.44 4.84
CA ALA A 11 7.68 7.87 5.38
C ALA A 11 8.30 6.78 6.27
N SER A 12 7.51 6.15 7.15
CA SER A 12 8.01 5.04 7.97
C SER A 12 8.49 3.86 7.13
N LYS A 13 7.80 3.52 6.03
CA LYS A 13 8.20 2.45 5.11
C LYS A 13 9.51 2.78 4.38
N ALA A 14 9.65 4.01 3.87
CA ALA A 14 10.89 4.46 3.24
C ALA A 14 12.08 4.44 4.22
N SER A 15 11.89 4.87 5.47
CA SER A 15 12.92 4.80 6.51
C SER A 15 13.35 3.37 6.82
N SER A 16 12.41 2.41 6.83
CA SER A 16 12.75 0.99 7.01
C SER A 16 13.62 0.45 5.86
N ASP A 17 13.35 0.85 4.62
CA ASP A 17 14.18 0.46 3.47
C ASP A 17 15.61 1.02 3.60
N PHE A 18 15.76 2.27 4.07
CA PHE A 18 17.09 2.84 4.36
C PHE A 18 17.81 2.10 5.47
N LEU A 19 17.12 1.71 6.54
CA LEU A 19 17.70 0.93 7.64
C LEU A 19 18.22 -0.42 7.14
N VAL A 20 17.41 -1.17 6.38
CA VAL A 20 17.79 -2.47 5.82
C VAL A 20 19.03 -2.34 4.92
N ARG A 21 19.08 -1.31 4.07
CA ARG A 21 20.25 -1.03 3.22
C ARG A 21 21.49 -0.70 4.05
N ALA A 22 21.36 0.12 5.09
CA ALA A 22 22.48 0.47 5.96
C ALA A 22 23.09 -0.78 6.64
N TYR A 23 22.26 -1.72 7.07
CA TYR A 23 22.72 -2.98 7.65
C TYR A 23 23.45 -3.87 6.64
N PHE A 24 22.99 -3.94 5.39
CA PHE A 24 23.72 -4.62 4.32
C PHE A 24 25.09 -3.98 4.08
N HIS A 25 25.14 -2.65 3.93
CA HIS A 25 26.39 -1.94 3.66
C HIS A 25 27.39 -2.03 4.81
N THR A 26 26.92 -2.03 6.05
CA THR A 26 27.78 -2.02 7.24
C THR A 26 28.23 -3.42 7.63
N TYR A 27 27.35 -4.41 7.52
CA TYR A 27 27.56 -5.74 8.10
C TYR A 27 27.46 -6.90 7.11
N GLY A 28 27.18 -6.63 5.82
CA GLY A 28 27.04 -7.68 4.81
C GLY A 28 25.82 -8.59 5.01
N LEU A 29 24.81 -8.15 5.77
CA LEU A 29 23.61 -8.96 6.03
C LEU A 29 22.84 -9.23 4.71
N PRO A 30 22.59 -10.50 4.32
CA PRO A 30 21.91 -10.80 3.07
C PRO A 30 20.43 -10.41 3.15
N VAL A 31 20.06 -9.34 2.45
CA VAL A 31 18.71 -8.75 2.47
C VAL A 31 18.20 -8.48 1.07
N VAL A 32 16.87 -8.50 0.91
CA VAL A 32 16.16 -8.13 -0.33
C VAL A 32 15.01 -7.21 0.04
N ILE A 33 14.80 -6.16 -0.76
CA ILE A 33 13.68 -5.23 -0.62
C ILE A 33 12.79 -5.39 -1.85
N SER A 34 11.48 -5.59 -1.63
CA SER A 34 10.46 -5.63 -2.68
C SER A 34 9.35 -4.65 -2.34
N ASN A 35 9.03 -3.77 -3.29
CA ASN A 35 7.97 -2.77 -3.18
C ASN A 35 6.87 -3.12 -4.18
N CYS A 36 5.64 -3.28 -3.68
CA CYS A 36 4.48 -3.67 -4.49
C CYS A 36 3.51 -2.50 -4.70
N SER A 37 2.69 -2.64 -5.74
CA SER A 37 1.51 -1.81 -5.99
C SER A 37 0.36 -2.18 -5.05
N ASN A 38 -0.86 -1.73 -5.32
CA ASN A 38 -1.98 -2.03 -4.43
C ASN A 38 -2.45 -3.49 -4.60
N ASN A 39 -2.21 -4.33 -3.61
CA ASN A 39 -2.73 -5.71 -3.64
C ASN A 39 -4.26 -5.79 -3.49
N TYR A 40 -4.85 -6.81 -4.11
CA TYR A 40 -6.24 -7.22 -3.92
C TYR A 40 -6.39 -8.74 -3.99
N GLY A 41 -7.44 -9.28 -3.37
CA GLY A 41 -7.72 -10.72 -3.40
C GLY A 41 -8.40 -11.27 -2.14
N PRO A 42 -8.46 -12.61 -2.00
CA PRO A 42 -8.99 -13.27 -0.82
C PRO A 42 -8.31 -12.81 0.48
N HIS A 43 -9.04 -12.85 1.60
CA HIS A 43 -8.57 -12.44 2.94
C HIS A 43 -8.26 -10.95 3.13
N GLN A 44 -8.57 -10.09 2.15
CA GLN A 44 -8.48 -8.64 2.32
C GLN A 44 -9.61 -8.14 3.24
N PHE A 45 -9.26 -7.33 4.25
CA PHE A 45 -10.25 -6.81 5.20
C PHE A 45 -11.33 -5.97 4.49
N PRO A 46 -12.62 -6.08 4.88
CA PRO A 46 -13.75 -5.50 4.14
C PRO A 46 -13.77 -3.97 3.95
N GLU A 47 -12.91 -3.23 4.66
CA GLU A 47 -12.82 -1.77 4.53
C GLU A 47 -12.09 -1.30 3.26
N LYS A 48 -11.27 -2.17 2.63
CA LYS A 48 -10.47 -1.79 1.46
C LYS A 48 -11.37 -1.64 0.23
N LEU A 49 -10.95 -0.82 -0.73
CA LEU A 49 -11.79 -0.38 -1.85
C LEU A 49 -12.55 -1.53 -2.54
N ILE A 50 -11.85 -2.53 -3.07
CA ILE A 50 -12.45 -3.64 -3.82
C ILE A 50 -13.44 -4.45 -2.97
N PRO A 51 -13.07 -4.99 -1.79
CA PRO A 51 -14.03 -5.73 -0.96
C PRO A 51 -15.17 -4.86 -0.42
N LEU A 52 -14.93 -3.57 -0.13
CA LEU A 52 -15.98 -2.63 0.28
C LEU A 52 -17.03 -2.45 -0.82
N VAL A 53 -16.58 -2.19 -2.05
CA VAL A 53 -17.45 -2.03 -3.22
C VAL A 53 -18.29 -3.31 -3.45
N ILE A 54 -17.64 -4.48 -3.44
CA ILE A 54 -18.33 -5.77 -3.61
C ILE A 54 -19.40 -5.96 -2.53
N ASN A 55 -19.09 -5.68 -1.27
CA ASN A 55 -20.04 -5.82 -0.17
C ASN A 55 -21.20 -4.83 -0.26
N GLN A 56 -20.96 -3.59 -0.67
CA GLN A 56 -22.02 -2.59 -0.85
C GLN A 56 -22.96 -2.96 -2.00
N ILE A 57 -22.42 -3.45 -3.13
CA ILE A 57 -23.22 -3.97 -4.24
C ILE A 57 -24.09 -5.13 -3.78
N LYS A 58 -23.50 -6.12 -3.08
CA LYS A 58 -24.25 -7.26 -2.52
C LYS A 58 -25.35 -6.84 -1.55
N ALA A 59 -25.12 -5.78 -0.79
CA ALA A 59 -26.08 -5.23 0.16
C ALA A 59 -27.07 -4.23 -0.47
N GLN A 60 -26.99 -3.98 -1.78
CA GLN A 60 -27.78 -2.95 -2.49
C GLN A 60 -27.67 -1.56 -1.84
N LYS A 61 -26.48 -1.25 -1.31
CA LYS A 61 -26.16 0.03 -0.67
C LYS A 61 -25.38 0.94 -1.63
N PRO A 62 -25.45 2.26 -1.45
CA PRO A 62 -24.61 3.19 -2.20
C PRO A 62 -23.12 2.88 -2.05
N ILE A 63 -22.38 2.99 -3.16
CA ILE A 63 -20.93 2.82 -3.16
C ILE A 63 -20.29 4.13 -2.67
N PRO A 64 -19.53 4.13 -1.57
CA PRO A 64 -18.83 5.32 -1.13
C PRO A 64 -17.64 5.61 -2.05
N VAL A 65 -17.59 6.83 -2.60
CA VAL A 65 -16.43 7.35 -3.33
C VAL A 65 -15.81 8.46 -2.49
N TYR A 66 -14.55 8.29 -2.11
CA TYR A 66 -13.81 9.29 -1.34
C TYR A 66 -13.13 10.30 -2.28
N GLY A 67 -13.33 11.59 -2.03
CA GLY A 67 -12.85 12.65 -2.91
C GLY A 67 -13.66 12.72 -4.20
N ASP A 68 -12.98 12.85 -5.34
CA ASP A 68 -13.59 12.95 -6.67
C ASP A 68 -13.53 11.63 -7.48
N GLY A 69 -12.94 10.57 -6.91
CA GLY A 69 -12.79 9.28 -7.58
C GLY A 69 -11.72 9.22 -8.67
N GLN A 70 -10.91 10.28 -8.86
CA GLN A 70 -9.91 10.35 -9.94
C GLN A 70 -8.53 9.77 -9.55
N ASN A 71 -8.39 9.25 -8.33
CA ASN A 71 -7.15 8.66 -7.86
C ASN A 71 -6.80 7.39 -8.64
N VAL A 72 -5.66 7.40 -9.36
CA VAL A 72 -5.15 6.25 -10.12
C VAL A 72 -4.25 5.37 -9.27
N ARG A 73 -4.41 4.04 -9.38
CA ARG A 73 -3.57 3.03 -8.72
C ARG A 73 -3.29 1.87 -9.67
N ASP A 74 -2.12 1.27 -9.50
CA ASP A 74 -1.75 -0.01 -10.11
C ASP A 74 -2.15 -1.16 -9.17
N TRP A 75 -2.63 -2.29 -9.70
CA TRP A 75 -3.28 -3.38 -8.97
C TRP A 75 -2.78 -4.76 -9.39
#